data_AF-A0A7W7YKX2-F1
#
_entry.id   AF-A0A7W7YKX2-F1
#
_cell.length_a   1.000
_cell.length_b   1.000
_cell.length_c   1.000
_cell.angle_alpha   90.00
_cell.angle_beta   90.00
_cell.angle_gamma   90.00
#
_symmetry.space_group_name_H-M   'P 1'
#
loop_
_entity.id
_entity.type
_entity.pdbx_description
1 polymer ?
#
loop_
_entity_poly.entity_id
_entity_poly.type
_entity_poly.pdbx_seq_one_letter_code
_entity_poly.pdbx_strand_id
1 'polypeptide(L)'
;MDIPYTVTARPDTGLYNAKVGIWLFLASEVMLFGGLFSSYIFLRVGADYHWPVHELNVTMGFINTLVLIFSSVTVLLAWANLKLRNIGKFKMYLAITILCAMAFMVIKGFEYNSKFNHYAVKLTDGTFLTGHLDEGYEIKFGEAKEFTLTITGENKAVNADPAGYVVPFVDGELPSFKLDSGEEFSLEASAFKAFQKKTVAAAKETLEKRRQELRDQGKADKARELNIVPDTTVKIIASQPVKFKVKPSKLLGYSSDAITFADGTTAKGKLIDDKMTLTVDGVDTRSVPDAEKSLAWNSQYLGEGWKKAFIAKRDEAQAEFKEHYPNRDPQKSATHQKEAFYLHIHSATPPAEGAHGDGHAAEAKAEHGESHDAHAAHGPKVVLEKKDIAFYSNYTPKLNTYYAIYFTLTGLHGLHVVAGALVLTYFLLFDGKMLRNDPERLANRVEVGGLFWHFVDLVWIFLFPLLYLL
;
A
#
# COMPACT_ATOMS: atom_id res chain seq x y z
N MET A 1 -15.90 41.85 19.11
CA MET A 1 -14.59 42.50 18.91
C MET A 1 -14.35 42.49 17.41
N ASP A 2 -14.56 43.61 16.72
CA ASP A 2 -14.36 43.69 15.28
C ASP A 2 -12.86 43.83 15.01
N ILE A 3 -12.27 42.81 14.39
CA ILE A 3 -10.87 42.86 13.98
C ILE A 3 -10.82 43.75 12.73
N PRO A 4 -10.11 44.90 12.75
CA PRO A 4 -10.01 45.80 11.61
C PRO A 4 -9.59 45.02 10.35
N TYR A 5 -10.18 45.36 9.21
CA TYR A 5 -9.87 44.79 7.88
C TYR A 5 -10.30 43.33 7.62
N THR A 6 -11.10 42.73 8.52
CA THR A 6 -11.92 41.55 8.22
C THR A 6 -13.31 41.91 7.72
N VAL A 7 -13.77 43.12 8.03
CA VAL A 7 -15.10 43.67 7.73
C VAL A 7 -15.05 44.87 6.77
N THR A 8 -13.88 45.51 6.63
CA THR A 8 -13.66 46.65 5.74
C THR A 8 -12.49 46.36 4.81
N ALA A 9 -12.58 46.79 3.55
CA ALA A 9 -11.45 46.72 2.63
C ALA A 9 -10.33 47.65 3.09
N ARG A 10 -9.07 47.29 2.83
CA ARG A 10 -7.97 48.21 3.12
C ARG A 10 -8.03 49.42 2.16
N PRO A 11 -7.77 50.65 2.65
CA PRO A 11 -7.83 51.86 1.83
C PRO A 11 -6.81 51.91 0.68
N ASP A 12 -5.66 51.25 0.86
CA ASP A 12 -4.52 51.26 -0.06
C ASP A 12 -4.70 50.28 -1.23
N THR A 13 -5.25 49.11 -0.97
CA THR A 13 -5.31 47.98 -1.89
C THR A 13 -6.74 47.61 -2.30
N GLY A 14 -7.75 48.08 -1.57
CA GLY A 14 -9.15 47.68 -1.77
C GLY A 14 -9.43 46.21 -1.41
N LEU A 15 -8.46 45.50 -0.83
CA LEU A 15 -8.56 44.08 -0.51
C LEU A 15 -8.85 43.84 0.98
N TYR A 16 -9.54 42.74 1.26
CA TYR A 16 -9.75 42.25 2.63
C TYR A 16 -8.53 41.42 3.07
N ASN A 17 -8.17 41.47 4.36
CA ASN A 17 -7.04 40.69 4.89
C ASN A 17 -7.18 39.19 4.63
N ALA A 18 -8.42 38.66 4.67
CA ALA A 18 -8.69 37.26 4.38
C ALA A 18 -8.34 36.87 2.93
N LYS A 19 -8.53 37.79 1.96
CA LYS A 19 -8.15 37.56 0.55
C LYS A 19 -6.64 37.51 0.38
N VAL A 20 -5.91 38.42 1.02
CA VAL A 20 -4.44 38.38 1.00
C VAL A 20 -3.92 37.12 1.67
N GLY A 21 -4.48 36.76 2.82
CA GLY A 21 -4.12 35.55 3.55
C GLY A 21 -4.33 34.27 2.74
N ILE A 22 -5.47 34.13 2.05
CA ILE A 22 -5.70 32.94 1.22
C ILE A 22 -4.75 32.90 0.02
N TRP A 23 -4.47 34.03 -0.65
CA TRP A 23 -3.51 34.04 -1.76
C TRP A 23 -2.10 33.64 -1.31
N LEU A 24 -1.64 34.09 -0.14
CA LEU A 24 -0.36 33.67 0.43
C LEU A 24 -0.34 32.18 0.76
N PHE A 25 -1.42 31.66 1.35
CA PHE A 25 -1.59 30.24 1.62
C PHE A 25 -1.57 29.40 0.33
N LEU A 26 -2.32 29.83 -0.70
CA LEU A 26 -2.34 29.16 -2.01
C LEU A 26 -0.96 29.15 -2.66
N ALA A 27 -0.20 30.24 -2.55
CA ALA A 27 1.18 30.28 -3.04
C ALA A 27 2.07 29.27 -2.32
N SER A 28 1.91 29.07 -1.00
CA SER A 28 2.66 28.02 -0.29
C SER A 28 2.27 26.61 -0.72
N GLU A 29 1.00 26.35 -0.98
CA GLU A 29 0.54 25.05 -1.45
C GLU A 29 1.02 24.74 -2.88
N VAL A 30 1.07 25.75 -3.76
CA VAL A 30 1.68 25.60 -5.10
C VAL A 30 3.13 25.15 -4.99
N MET A 31 3.90 25.72 -4.06
CA MET A 31 5.29 25.31 -3.83
C MET A 31 5.38 23.88 -3.28
N LEU A 32 4.50 23.51 -2.35
CA LEU A 32 4.45 22.17 -1.77
C LEU A 32 4.14 21.10 -2.83
N PHE A 33 3.06 21.27 -3.60
CA PHE A 33 2.69 20.35 -4.67
C PHE A 33 3.70 20.38 -5.81
N GLY A 34 4.26 21.54 -6.15
CA GLY A 34 5.34 21.66 -7.14
C GLY A 34 6.57 20.84 -6.77
N GLY A 35 6.95 20.80 -5.49
CA GLY A 35 8.00 19.93 -4.98
C GLY A 35 7.67 18.45 -5.18
N LEU A 36 6.46 18.03 -4.78
CA LEU A 36 6.03 16.63 -4.90
C LEU A 36 5.87 16.17 -6.36
N PHE A 37 5.36 17.03 -7.25
CA PHE A 37 5.30 16.77 -8.70
C PHE A 37 6.70 16.60 -9.30
N SER A 38 7.64 17.47 -8.90
CA SER A 38 9.04 17.35 -9.33
C SER A 38 9.63 16.03 -8.85
N SER A 39 9.41 15.66 -7.57
CA SER A 39 9.85 14.37 -7.04
C SER A 39 9.29 13.19 -7.83
N TYR A 40 8.00 13.20 -8.20
CA TYR A 40 7.43 12.16 -9.04
C TYR A 40 8.14 12.03 -10.39
N ILE A 41 8.38 13.16 -11.07
CA ILE A 41 9.06 13.16 -12.38
C ILE A 41 10.50 12.62 -12.24
N PHE A 42 11.24 13.05 -11.21
CA PHE A 42 12.59 12.54 -10.95
C PHE A 42 12.61 11.04 -10.66
N LEU A 43 11.71 10.56 -9.81
CA LEU A 43 11.59 9.13 -9.49
C LEU A 43 11.23 8.30 -10.73
N ARG A 44 10.35 8.82 -11.58
CA ARG A 44 9.98 8.19 -12.84
C ARG A 44 11.13 8.11 -13.82
N VAL A 45 11.85 9.22 -14.04
CA VAL A 45 12.97 9.28 -15.00
C VAL A 45 14.16 8.45 -14.52
N GLY A 46 14.39 8.40 -13.21
CA GLY A 46 15.46 7.61 -12.60
C GLY A 46 15.10 6.16 -12.29
N ALA A 47 13.93 5.67 -12.71
CA ALA A 47 13.53 4.29 -12.46
C ALA A 47 14.22 3.32 -13.43
N ASP A 48 15.01 2.39 -12.89
CA ASP A 48 15.67 1.32 -13.67
C ASP A 48 14.69 0.20 -14.11
N TYR A 49 13.41 0.36 -13.82
CA TYR A 49 12.33 -0.56 -14.17
C TYR A 49 11.19 0.21 -14.83
N HIS A 50 10.27 -0.51 -15.46
CA HIS A 50 9.09 0.10 -16.07
C HIS A 50 8.21 0.75 -14.99
N TRP A 51 8.45 2.04 -14.74
CA TRP A 51 7.69 2.87 -13.80
C TRP A 51 6.20 2.68 -14.10
N PRO A 52 5.39 2.27 -13.12
CA PRO A 52 4.25 1.41 -13.39
C PRO A 52 3.23 2.18 -14.20
N VAL A 53 3.03 1.67 -15.41
CA VAL A 53 2.25 2.39 -16.40
C VAL A 53 0.76 2.00 -16.29
N HIS A 54 0.36 0.88 -15.66
CA HIS A 54 -1.01 0.36 -15.87
C HIS A 54 -1.63 -0.42 -14.71
N GLU A 55 -1.91 0.29 -13.64
CA GLU A 55 -2.77 -0.20 -12.56
C GLU A 55 -3.91 0.76 -12.26
N LEU A 56 -3.74 2.04 -12.54
CA LEU A 56 -4.77 3.02 -12.26
C LEU A 56 -5.85 3.00 -13.34
N ASN A 57 -7.11 2.99 -12.91
CA ASN A 57 -8.24 3.02 -13.83
C ASN A 57 -8.43 4.45 -14.37
N VAL A 58 -8.00 4.68 -15.61
CA VAL A 58 -8.09 5.99 -16.29
C VAL A 58 -9.52 6.50 -16.34
N THR A 59 -10.50 5.63 -16.56
CA THR A 59 -11.93 5.99 -16.62
C THR A 59 -12.42 6.50 -15.27
N MET A 60 -12.11 5.82 -14.17
CA MET A 60 -12.47 6.30 -12.81
C MET A 60 -11.76 7.62 -12.49
N GLY A 61 -10.49 7.75 -12.85
CA GLY A 61 -9.74 9.01 -12.73
C GLY A 61 -10.38 10.14 -13.53
N PHE A 62 -10.79 9.87 -14.77
CA PHE A 62 -11.44 10.83 -15.66
C PHE A 62 -12.80 11.28 -15.15
N ILE A 63 -13.65 10.34 -14.69
CA ILE A 63 -14.94 10.65 -14.07
C ILE A 63 -14.73 11.56 -12.85
N ASN A 64 -13.76 11.26 -12.00
CA ASN A 64 -13.41 12.11 -10.86
C ASN A 64 -12.99 13.51 -11.28
N THR A 65 -12.20 13.63 -12.35
CA THR A 65 -11.82 14.93 -12.92
C THR A 65 -13.05 15.72 -13.39
N LEU A 66 -14.00 15.09 -14.07
CA LEU A 66 -15.24 15.75 -14.48
C LEU A 66 -16.08 16.19 -13.28
N VAL A 67 -16.18 15.35 -12.24
CA VAL A 67 -16.90 15.67 -10.99
C VAL A 67 -16.31 16.90 -10.32
N LEU A 68 -14.98 17.01 -10.23
CA LEU A 68 -14.32 18.15 -9.61
C LEU A 68 -14.47 19.43 -10.44
N ILE A 69 -14.26 19.36 -11.76
CA ILE A 69 -14.47 20.52 -12.65
C ILE A 69 -15.92 21.03 -12.55
N PHE A 70 -16.89 20.12 -12.56
CA PHE A 70 -18.29 20.47 -12.37
C PHE A 70 -18.54 21.11 -11.00
N SER A 71 -17.93 20.56 -9.93
CA SER A 71 -18.03 21.12 -8.58
C SER A 71 -17.51 22.57 -8.51
N SER A 72 -16.42 22.88 -9.21
CA SER A 72 -15.87 24.24 -9.33
C SER A 72 -16.90 25.24 -9.83
N VAL A 73 -17.60 24.90 -10.91
CA VAL A 73 -18.63 25.76 -11.50
C VAL A 73 -19.76 25.98 -10.50
N THR A 74 -20.16 24.95 -9.75
CA THR A 74 -21.23 25.08 -8.75
C THR A 74 -20.87 26.01 -7.60
N VAL A 75 -19.61 26.03 -7.13
CA VAL A 75 -19.15 26.98 -6.10
C VAL A 75 -19.22 28.42 -6.60
N LEU A 76 -18.79 28.67 -7.84
CA LEU A 76 -18.89 30.00 -8.45
C LEU A 76 -20.35 30.45 -8.55
N LEU A 77 -21.24 29.56 -8.98
CA LEU A 77 -22.68 29.83 -9.07
C LEU A 77 -23.30 30.05 -7.68
N ALA A 78 -22.84 29.34 -6.65
CA ALA A 78 -23.27 29.56 -5.27
C ALA A 78 -22.93 30.99 -4.83
N TRP A 79 -21.67 31.41 -5.01
CA TRP A 79 -21.23 32.77 -4.70
C TRP A 79 -21.99 33.84 -5.50
N ALA A 80 -22.19 33.63 -6.80
CA ALA A 80 -22.92 34.58 -7.65
C ALA A 80 -24.38 34.74 -7.19
N ASN A 81 -25.07 33.65 -6.88
CA ASN A 81 -26.44 33.69 -6.39
C ASN A 81 -26.53 34.31 -4.99
N LEU A 82 -25.49 34.15 -4.16
CA LEU A 82 -25.40 34.84 -2.87
C LEU A 82 -25.29 36.35 -3.04
N LYS A 83 -24.49 36.84 -4.01
CA LYS A 83 -24.43 38.27 -4.38
C LYS A 83 -25.75 38.79 -4.94
N LEU A 84 -26.49 37.97 -5.70
CA LEU A 84 -27.85 38.26 -6.19
C LEU A 84 -28.95 38.11 -5.12
N ARG A 85 -28.58 37.83 -3.85
CA ARG A 85 -29.50 37.59 -2.73
C ARG A 85 -30.48 36.42 -2.92
N ASN A 86 -30.18 35.51 -3.85
CA ASN A 86 -30.96 34.29 -4.05
C ASN A 86 -30.42 33.14 -3.18
N ILE A 87 -30.92 33.09 -1.94
CA ILE A 87 -30.48 32.16 -0.92
C ILE A 87 -30.78 30.70 -1.27
N GLY A 88 -31.95 30.44 -1.86
CA GLY A 88 -32.36 29.08 -2.23
C GLY A 88 -31.36 28.45 -3.19
N LYS A 89 -31.01 29.20 -4.25
CA LYS A 89 -30.01 28.76 -5.22
C LYS A 89 -28.59 28.69 -4.62
N PHE A 90 -28.20 29.64 -3.78
CA PHE A 90 -26.92 29.58 -3.06
C PHE A 90 -26.76 28.26 -2.29
N LYS A 91 -27.75 27.91 -1.47
CA LYS A 91 -27.72 26.66 -0.69
C LYS A 91 -27.74 25.41 -1.56
N MET A 92 -28.55 25.42 -2.63
CA MET A 92 -28.63 24.33 -3.58
C MET A 92 -27.27 24.07 -4.24
N TYR A 93 -26.63 25.10 -4.80
CA TYR A 93 -25.34 24.94 -5.47
C TYR A 93 -24.24 24.50 -4.51
N LEU A 94 -24.22 25.05 -3.29
CA LEU A 94 -23.25 24.65 -2.26
C LEU A 94 -23.44 23.18 -1.83
N ALA A 95 -24.69 22.72 -1.70
CA ALA A 95 -25.00 21.33 -1.42
C ALA A 95 -24.56 20.40 -2.57
N ILE A 96 -24.76 20.82 -3.83
CA ILE A 96 -24.27 20.06 -4.99
C ILE A 96 -22.74 19.92 -4.93
N THR A 97 -22.00 20.99 -4.61
CA THR A 97 -20.54 20.91 -4.46
C THR A 97 -20.13 19.88 -3.42
N ILE A 98 -20.79 19.88 -2.25
CA ILE A 98 -20.49 18.94 -1.17
C ILE A 98 -20.81 17.49 -1.61
N LEU A 99 -21.89 17.27 -2.35
CA LEU A 99 -22.21 15.96 -2.93
C LEU A 99 -21.14 15.50 -3.92
N CYS A 100 -20.65 16.39 -4.79
CA CYS A 100 -19.54 16.09 -5.70
C CYS A 100 -18.26 15.72 -4.94
N ALA A 101 -17.94 16.43 -3.85
CA ALA A 101 -16.80 16.12 -2.99
C ALA A 101 -16.90 14.71 -2.38
N MET A 102 -18.09 14.35 -1.89
CA MET A 102 -18.34 13.01 -1.36
C MET A 102 -18.22 11.94 -2.45
N ALA A 103 -18.78 12.18 -3.64
CA ALA A 103 -18.66 11.26 -4.76
C ALA A 103 -17.18 11.01 -5.14
N PHE A 104 -16.38 12.08 -5.22
CA PHE A 104 -14.94 12.00 -5.45
C PHE A 104 -14.24 11.12 -4.38
N MET A 105 -14.52 11.37 -3.10
CA MET A 105 -13.92 10.60 -2.00
C MET A 105 -14.33 9.13 -2.00
N VAL A 106 -15.59 8.82 -2.36
CA VAL A 106 -16.09 7.44 -2.46
C VAL A 106 -15.40 6.69 -3.60
N ILE A 107 -15.32 7.28 -4.79
CA ILE A 107 -14.63 6.67 -5.93
C ILE A 107 -13.15 6.42 -5.58
N LYS A 108 -12.49 7.37 -4.91
CA LYS A 108 -11.11 7.20 -4.43
C LYS A 108 -10.97 6.12 -3.37
N GLY A 109 -11.94 6.02 -2.45
CA GLY A 109 -11.97 4.96 -1.45
C GLY A 109 -12.01 3.57 -2.06
N PHE A 110 -12.84 3.36 -3.10
CA PHE A 110 -12.89 2.10 -3.83
C PHE A 110 -11.59 1.81 -4.59
N GLU A 111 -11.03 2.80 -5.27
CA GLU A 111 -9.76 2.67 -5.97
C GLU A 111 -8.62 2.27 -5.02
N TYR A 112 -8.53 2.94 -3.87
CA TYR A 112 -7.54 2.61 -2.84
C TYR A 112 -7.70 1.17 -2.32
N ASN A 113 -8.93 0.78 -1.98
CA ASN A 113 -9.21 -0.56 -1.45
C ASN A 113 -8.80 -1.67 -2.44
N SER A 114 -9.11 -1.49 -3.73
CA SER A 114 -8.67 -2.42 -4.78
C SER A 114 -7.15 -2.57 -4.82
N LYS A 115 -6.40 -1.47 -4.67
CA LYS A 115 -4.92 -1.50 -4.70
C LYS A 115 -4.31 -2.17 -3.47
N PHE A 116 -4.89 -2.02 -2.29
CA PHE A 116 -4.36 -2.70 -1.10
C PHE A 116 -4.39 -4.23 -1.19
N ASN A 117 -5.31 -4.78 -1.99
CA ASN A 117 -5.51 -6.22 -2.17
C ASN A 117 -4.78 -6.80 -3.40
N HIS A 118 -4.07 -5.97 -4.15
CA HIS A 118 -3.37 -6.36 -5.38
C HIS A 118 -1.87 -6.44 -5.11
N TYR A 119 -1.26 -7.51 -5.62
CA TYR A 119 0.14 -7.86 -5.46
C TYR A 119 0.87 -7.90 -6.79
N ALA A 120 2.13 -7.49 -6.77
CA ALA A 120 3.10 -7.77 -7.81
C ALA A 120 4.19 -8.69 -7.28
N VAL A 121 4.44 -9.76 -8.01
CA VAL A 121 5.52 -10.71 -7.75
C VAL A 121 6.53 -10.59 -8.88
N LYS A 122 7.75 -10.18 -8.53
CA LYS A 122 8.91 -10.19 -9.43
C LYS A 122 9.58 -11.56 -9.35
N LEU A 123 9.63 -12.26 -10.48
CA LEU A 123 10.35 -13.52 -10.64
C LEU A 123 11.86 -13.28 -10.79
N THR A 124 12.67 -14.33 -10.60
CA THR A 124 14.14 -14.27 -10.66
C THR A 124 14.70 -13.91 -12.03
N ASP A 125 13.96 -14.16 -13.10
CA ASP A 125 14.29 -13.77 -14.47
C ASP A 125 13.94 -12.31 -14.81
N GLY A 126 13.27 -11.60 -13.89
CA GLY A 126 12.83 -10.22 -14.06
C GLY A 126 11.36 -10.06 -14.49
N THR A 127 10.62 -11.14 -14.72
CA THR A 127 9.19 -11.10 -15.06
C THR A 127 8.38 -10.60 -13.88
N PHE A 128 7.37 -9.76 -14.11
CA PHE A 128 6.38 -9.42 -13.09
C PHE A 128 5.05 -10.13 -13.34
N LEU A 129 4.56 -10.82 -12.32
CA LEU A 129 3.19 -11.33 -12.26
C LEU A 129 2.38 -10.41 -11.36
N THR A 130 1.26 -9.91 -11.85
CA THR A 130 0.29 -9.15 -11.05
C THR A 130 -0.90 -10.03 -10.70
N GLY A 131 -1.52 -9.78 -9.55
CA GLY A 131 -2.72 -10.50 -9.17
C GLY A 131 -3.11 -10.44 -7.70
N HIS A 132 -3.94 -11.39 -7.29
CA HIS A 132 -4.49 -11.47 -5.94
C HIS A 132 -3.98 -12.70 -5.18
N LEU A 133 -3.74 -12.52 -3.87
CA LEU A 133 -3.36 -13.59 -2.94
C LEU A 133 -4.60 -14.05 -2.16
N ASP A 134 -5.49 -14.79 -2.81
CA ASP A 134 -6.76 -15.22 -2.20
C ASP A 134 -6.54 -16.12 -0.98
N GLU A 135 -5.54 -17.00 -1.03
CA GLU A 135 -5.20 -17.96 0.02
C GLU A 135 -4.06 -17.48 0.94
N GLY A 136 -3.53 -16.27 0.67
CA GLY A 136 -2.35 -15.74 1.35
C GLY A 136 -1.05 -16.49 1.02
N TYR A 137 0.05 -16.06 1.64
CA TYR A 137 1.33 -16.76 1.58
C TYR A 137 1.74 -17.17 2.99
N GLU A 138 1.71 -18.47 3.24
CA GLU A 138 2.00 -19.09 4.54
C GLU A 138 3.04 -20.18 4.37
N ILE A 139 4.06 -20.11 5.23
CA ILE A 139 5.13 -21.08 5.31
C ILE A 139 4.67 -22.18 6.26
N LYS A 140 4.69 -23.43 5.78
CA LYS A 140 4.50 -24.59 6.63
C LYS A 140 5.87 -25.12 7.03
N PHE A 141 6.17 -25.02 8.30
CA PHE A 141 7.39 -25.57 8.89
C PHE A 141 6.98 -26.65 9.88
N GLY A 142 7.68 -27.77 9.93
CA GLY A 142 7.32 -28.84 10.86
C GLY A 142 8.51 -29.64 11.33
N GLU A 143 8.22 -30.75 11.99
CA GLU A 143 9.25 -31.57 12.66
C GLU A 143 10.08 -30.77 13.68
N ALA A 144 9.56 -29.63 14.16
CA ALA A 144 10.30 -28.73 15.01
C ALA A 144 10.35 -29.25 16.45
N LYS A 145 11.55 -29.57 16.92
CA LYS A 145 11.75 -30.14 18.27
C LYS A 145 12.55 -29.23 19.18
N GLU A 146 13.55 -28.53 18.64
CA GLU A 146 14.42 -27.65 19.43
C GLU A 146 14.02 -26.20 19.22
N PHE A 147 13.80 -25.49 20.30
CA PHE A 147 13.52 -24.05 20.29
C PHE A 147 14.57 -23.33 21.11
N THR A 148 15.04 -22.21 20.58
CA THR A 148 16.04 -21.34 21.19
C THR A 148 15.38 -19.99 21.44
N LEU A 149 15.30 -19.61 22.71
CA LEU A 149 14.69 -18.38 23.19
C LEU A 149 15.78 -17.42 23.62
N THR A 150 15.76 -16.20 23.11
CA THR A 150 16.67 -15.14 23.55
C THR A 150 15.95 -14.23 24.54
N ILE A 151 16.29 -14.34 25.82
CA ILE A 151 15.75 -13.50 26.88
C ILE A 151 16.72 -12.35 27.12
N THR A 152 16.28 -11.13 26.87
CA THR A 152 17.13 -9.95 27.01
C THR A 152 17.17 -9.45 28.45
N GLY A 153 18.35 -9.02 28.89
CA GLY A 153 18.57 -8.47 30.24
C GLY A 153 18.00 -7.04 30.43
N GLU A 154 17.68 -6.36 29.33
CA GLU A 154 17.06 -5.03 29.27
C GLU A 154 15.80 -5.05 28.39
N ASN A 155 15.00 -3.97 28.43
CA ASN A 155 13.89 -3.74 27.50
C ASN A 155 14.42 -3.42 26.09
N LYS A 156 14.96 -4.43 25.40
CA LYS A 156 15.29 -4.36 23.97
C LYS A 156 14.06 -4.66 23.12
N ALA A 157 14.11 -4.24 21.86
CA ALA A 157 13.01 -4.40 20.90
C ALA A 157 12.70 -5.87 20.54
N VAL A 158 13.67 -6.78 20.72
CA VAL A 158 13.53 -8.22 20.44
C VAL A 158 13.76 -8.97 21.75
N ASN A 159 12.68 -9.37 22.39
CA ASN A 159 12.69 -10.16 23.62
C ASN A 159 11.68 -11.29 23.44
N ALA A 160 12.16 -12.53 23.51
CA ALA A 160 11.35 -13.70 23.16
C ALA A 160 10.09 -13.76 24.04
N ASP A 161 8.92 -13.83 23.38
CA ASP A 161 7.63 -14.11 24.00
C ASP A 161 6.92 -15.18 23.18
N PRO A 162 7.44 -16.42 23.17
CA PRO A 162 6.86 -17.51 22.40
C PRO A 162 5.41 -17.79 22.80
N ALA A 163 5.02 -17.53 24.06
CA ALA A 163 3.65 -17.69 24.53
C ALA A 163 2.68 -16.70 23.87
N GLY A 164 3.07 -15.42 23.79
CA GLY A 164 2.25 -14.37 23.16
C GLY A 164 2.35 -14.32 21.64
N TYR A 165 3.48 -14.73 21.07
CA TYR A 165 3.79 -14.52 19.65
C TYR A 165 3.86 -15.82 18.82
N VAL A 166 4.52 -16.87 19.31
CA VAL A 166 4.80 -18.09 18.51
C VAL A 166 3.66 -19.11 18.58
N VAL A 167 3.07 -19.29 19.76
CA VAL A 167 1.96 -20.24 20.01
C VAL A 167 0.78 -20.07 19.04
N PRO A 168 0.33 -18.84 18.69
CA PRO A 168 -0.76 -18.66 17.72
C PRO A 168 -0.48 -19.20 16.31
N PHE A 169 0.79 -19.45 15.96
CA PHE A 169 1.18 -19.99 14.66
C PHE A 169 1.33 -21.51 14.65
N VAL A 170 1.11 -22.19 15.79
CA VAL A 170 1.17 -23.64 15.88
C VAL A 170 -0.04 -24.25 15.18
N ASP A 171 0.23 -25.19 14.27
CA ASP A 171 -0.79 -25.95 13.54
C ASP A 171 -1.04 -27.28 14.26
N GLY A 172 -2.00 -27.28 15.19
CA GLY A 172 -2.40 -28.43 15.99
C GLY A 172 -2.35 -28.20 17.51
N GLU A 173 -2.30 -29.29 18.27
CA GLU A 173 -2.20 -29.24 19.73
C GLU A 173 -0.77 -28.91 20.19
N LEU A 174 -0.66 -28.10 21.25
CA LEU A 174 0.63 -27.74 21.82
C LEU A 174 1.21 -28.92 22.62
N PRO A 175 2.41 -29.42 22.32
CA PRO A 175 3.04 -30.47 23.12
C PRO A 175 3.57 -29.91 24.44
N SER A 176 3.93 -30.80 25.37
CA SER A 176 4.71 -30.40 26.54
C SER A 176 6.16 -30.08 26.16
N PHE A 177 6.76 -29.11 26.85
CA PHE A 177 8.14 -28.69 26.61
C PHE A 177 9.01 -29.06 27.81
N LYS A 178 10.30 -29.26 27.57
CA LYS A 178 11.32 -29.45 28.61
C LYS A 178 12.49 -28.51 28.38
N LEU A 179 13.11 -28.05 29.46
CA LEU A 179 14.39 -27.36 29.38
C LEU A 179 15.50 -28.36 29.03
N ASP A 180 16.63 -27.84 28.54
CA ASP A 180 17.86 -28.66 28.33
C ASP A 180 18.33 -29.36 29.63
N SER A 181 17.97 -28.81 30.79
CA SER A 181 18.17 -29.41 32.12
C SER A 181 17.24 -30.58 32.45
N GLY A 182 16.22 -30.86 31.62
CA GLY A 182 15.24 -31.92 31.81
C GLY A 182 13.98 -31.52 32.60
N GLU A 183 13.92 -30.30 33.15
CA GLU A 183 12.74 -29.77 33.86
C GLU A 183 11.57 -29.53 32.90
N GLU A 184 10.34 -29.86 33.33
CA GLU A 184 9.13 -29.55 32.55
C GLU A 184 8.91 -28.04 32.44
N PHE A 185 8.51 -27.61 31.25
CA PHE A 185 8.34 -26.22 30.87
C PHE A 185 6.96 -25.99 30.28
N SER A 186 6.27 -24.96 30.79
CA SER A 186 4.96 -24.53 30.29
C SER A 186 5.11 -23.24 29.49
N LEU A 187 4.53 -23.21 28.29
CA LEU A 187 4.44 -22.02 27.42
C LEU A 187 3.16 -21.20 27.68
N GLU A 188 2.53 -21.35 28.86
CA GLU A 188 1.47 -20.45 29.28
C GLU A 188 2.02 -19.04 29.55
N ALA A 189 1.31 -17.99 29.15
CA ALA A 189 1.77 -16.60 29.26
C ALA A 189 2.18 -16.20 30.71
N SER A 190 1.47 -16.71 31.72
CA SER A 190 1.76 -16.43 33.13
C SER A 190 3.04 -17.12 33.60
N ALA A 191 3.18 -18.42 33.29
CA ALA A 191 4.34 -19.25 33.60
C ALA A 191 5.60 -18.75 32.87
N PHE A 192 5.46 -18.38 31.60
CA PHE A 192 6.57 -17.86 30.79
C PHE A 192 7.11 -16.53 31.34
N LYS A 193 6.25 -15.60 31.73
CA LYS A 193 6.67 -14.33 32.36
C LYS A 193 7.41 -14.56 33.68
N ALA A 194 6.95 -15.52 34.49
CA ALA A 194 7.63 -15.88 35.72
C ALA A 194 9.01 -16.49 35.44
N PHE A 195 9.11 -17.36 34.45
CA PHE A 195 10.38 -17.93 33.98
C PHE A 195 11.35 -16.86 33.48
N GLN A 196 10.88 -15.95 32.62
CA GLN A 196 11.68 -14.85 32.09
C GLN A 196 12.27 -13.99 33.21
N LYS A 197 11.45 -13.62 34.20
CA LYS A 197 11.90 -12.85 35.38
C LYS A 197 12.96 -13.61 36.19
N LYS A 198 12.79 -14.93 36.37
CA LYS A 198 13.76 -15.79 37.06
C LYS A 198 15.09 -15.85 36.28
N THR A 199 15.05 -16.00 34.97
CA THR A 199 16.23 -16.07 34.10
C THR A 199 17.02 -14.76 34.12
N VAL A 200 16.34 -13.62 34.00
CA VAL A 200 16.98 -12.30 34.10
C VAL A 200 17.60 -12.07 35.48
N ALA A 201 16.90 -12.49 36.56
CA ALA A 201 17.44 -12.39 37.92
C ALA A 201 18.71 -13.24 38.11
N ALA A 202 18.74 -14.46 37.59
CA ALA A 202 19.91 -15.34 37.64
C ALA A 202 21.09 -14.79 36.82
N ALA A 203 20.83 -14.20 35.65
CA ALA A 203 21.85 -13.53 34.85
C ALA A 203 22.43 -12.31 35.58
N LYS A 204 21.58 -11.54 36.26
CA LYS A 204 21.99 -10.39 37.09
C LYS A 204 22.86 -10.82 38.27
N GLU A 205 22.48 -11.89 38.99
CA GLU A 205 23.29 -12.41 40.10
C GLU A 205 24.67 -12.88 39.61
N THR A 206 24.73 -13.55 38.46
CA THR A 206 25.98 -14.01 37.84
C THR A 206 26.87 -12.84 37.45
N LEU A 207 26.28 -11.77 36.88
CA LEU A 207 26.99 -10.52 36.56
C LEU A 207 27.54 -9.85 37.82
N GLU A 208 26.76 -9.79 38.90
CA GLU A 208 27.18 -9.22 40.18
C GLU A 208 28.35 -10.00 40.80
N LYS A 209 28.29 -11.34 40.81
CA LYS A 209 29.41 -12.19 41.23
C LYS A 209 30.67 -11.89 40.41
N ARG A 210 30.54 -11.79 39.09
CA ARG A 210 31.67 -11.49 38.20
C ARG A 210 32.26 -10.08 38.44
N ARG A 211 31.41 -9.08 38.72
CA ARG A 211 31.87 -7.74 39.11
C ARG A 211 32.65 -7.78 40.41
N GLN A 212 32.19 -8.57 41.39
CA GLN A 212 32.87 -8.72 42.67
C GLN A 212 34.24 -9.38 42.50
N GLU A 213 34.33 -10.49 41.76
CA GLU A 213 35.60 -11.15 41.44
C GLU A 213 36.63 -10.20 40.77
N LEU A 214 36.17 -9.34 39.85
CA LEU A 214 37.04 -8.37 39.17
C LEU A 214 37.52 -7.26 40.11
N ARG A 215 36.69 -6.85 41.07
CA ARG A 215 37.08 -5.89 42.12
C ARG A 215 38.11 -6.51 43.05
N ASP A 216 37.91 -7.77 43.45
CA ASP A 216 38.84 -8.51 44.31
C ASP A 216 40.19 -8.76 43.62
N GLN A 217 40.21 -8.87 42.29
CA GLN A 217 41.44 -8.93 41.46
C GLN A 217 42.11 -7.56 41.21
N GLY A 218 41.62 -6.47 41.82
CA GLY A 218 42.15 -5.13 41.61
C GLY A 218 41.84 -4.50 40.24
N LYS A 219 40.95 -5.10 39.45
CA LYS A 219 40.55 -4.63 38.10
C LYS A 219 39.24 -3.85 38.16
N ALA A 220 39.20 -2.81 38.99
CA ALA A 220 37.98 -2.01 39.24
C ALA A 220 37.42 -1.34 37.98
N ASP A 221 38.27 -0.92 37.05
CA ASP A 221 37.84 -0.29 35.79
C ASP A 221 37.08 -1.27 34.89
N LYS A 222 37.55 -2.52 34.77
CA LYS A 222 36.84 -3.59 34.03
C LYS A 222 35.51 -3.99 34.68
N ALA A 223 35.42 -3.91 36.01
CA ALA A 223 34.16 -4.16 36.72
C ALA A 223 33.11 -3.07 36.46
N ARG A 224 33.55 -1.83 36.19
CA ARG A 224 32.68 -0.69 35.82
C ARG A 224 32.18 -0.78 34.38
N GLU A 225 32.92 -1.43 33.49
CA GLU A 225 32.52 -1.65 32.10
C GLU A 225 31.37 -2.68 31.98
N LEU A 226 31.25 -3.62 32.92
CA LEU A 226 30.21 -4.67 32.95
C LEU A 226 28.86 -4.16 33.46
N ASN A 227 28.33 -3.05 32.94
CA ASN A 227 27.10 -2.42 33.46
C ASN A 227 25.78 -3.05 32.98
N ILE A 228 25.81 -3.83 31.90
CA ILE A 228 24.62 -4.34 31.21
C ILE A 228 24.42 -5.82 31.54
N VAL A 229 23.18 -6.22 31.86
CA VAL A 229 22.82 -7.63 32.04
C VAL A 229 22.91 -8.35 30.69
N PRO A 230 23.71 -9.43 30.57
CA PRO A 230 23.88 -10.12 29.30
C PRO A 230 22.60 -10.81 28.86
N ASP A 231 22.39 -10.88 27.54
CA ASP A 231 21.28 -11.64 26.96
C ASP A 231 21.50 -13.15 27.24
N THR A 232 20.45 -13.84 27.64
CA THR A 232 20.50 -15.26 27.99
C THR A 232 19.76 -16.08 26.95
N THR A 233 20.45 -17.07 26.37
CA THR A 233 19.86 -18.01 25.43
C THR A 233 19.39 -19.25 26.17
N VAL A 234 18.10 -19.57 26.06
CA VAL A 234 17.49 -20.75 26.68
C VAL A 234 17.05 -21.71 25.58
N LYS A 235 17.43 -22.98 25.69
CA LYS A 235 16.93 -24.04 24.81
C LYS A 235 15.80 -24.81 25.48
N ILE A 236 14.70 -24.99 24.74
CA ILE A 236 13.59 -25.85 25.13
C ILE A 236 13.36 -26.91 24.06
N ILE A 237 13.00 -28.12 24.49
CA ILE A 237 12.78 -29.29 23.64
C ILE A 237 11.31 -29.68 23.75
N ALA A 238 10.62 -29.77 22.63
CA ALA A 238 9.24 -30.25 22.58
C ALA A 238 9.19 -31.78 22.67
N SER A 239 8.23 -32.31 23.43
CA SER A 239 8.01 -33.76 23.55
C SER A 239 7.56 -34.42 22.25
N GLN A 240 6.84 -33.67 21.41
CA GLN A 240 6.45 -34.06 20.06
C GLN A 240 6.83 -32.96 19.06
N PRO A 241 7.07 -33.31 17.78
CA PRO A 241 7.43 -32.32 16.78
C PRO A 241 6.27 -31.34 16.52
N VAL A 242 6.56 -30.05 16.59
CA VAL A 242 5.59 -28.98 16.37
C VAL A 242 5.53 -28.62 14.88
N LYS A 243 4.34 -28.31 14.39
CA LYS A 243 4.10 -27.74 13.06
C LYS A 243 3.68 -26.28 13.20
N PHE A 244 4.09 -25.48 12.26
CA PHE A 244 3.82 -24.05 12.19
C PHE A 244 3.21 -23.71 10.85
N LYS A 245 2.21 -22.83 10.88
CA LYS A 245 1.64 -22.16 9.71
C LYS A 245 1.78 -20.66 9.92
N VAL A 246 2.76 -20.04 9.26
CA VAL A 246 3.16 -18.67 9.57
C VAL A 246 3.40 -17.82 8.32
N LYS A 247 2.97 -16.56 8.36
CA LYS A 247 3.23 -15.62 7.27
C LYS A 247 4.69 -15.16 7.30
N PRO A 248 5.38 -15.01 6.15
CA PRO A 248 6.79 -14.59 6.11
C PRO A 248 7.06 -13.27 6.85
N SER A 249 6.11 -12.33 6.83
CA SER A 249 6.20 -11.05 7.55
C SER A 249 6.32 -11.16 9.07
N LYS A 250 6.04 -12.34 9.64
CA LYS A 250 6.13 -12.63 11.08
C LYS A 250 7.47 -13.25 11.48
N LEU A 251 8.38 -13.45 10.52
CA LEU A 251 9.69 -14.07 10.67
C LEU A 251 10.80 -13.03 10.47
N LEU A 252 11.90 -13.16 11.21
CA LEU A 252 13.16 -12.47 10.90
C LEU A 252 13.92 -13.18 9.78
N GLY A 253 13.77 -14.49 9.68
CA GLY A 253 14.42 -15.32 8.68
C GLY A 253 14.05 -16.79 8.85
N TYR A 254 14.32 -17.59 7.81
CA TYR A 254 14.11 -19.04 7.83
C TYR A 254 15.03 -19.73 6.80
N SER A 255 15.31 -21.01 7.05
CA SER A 255 16.11 -21.91 6.22
C SER A 255 15.36 -23.24 6.04
N SER A 256 15.99 -24.21 5.36
CA SER A 256 15.44 -25.57 5.23
C SER A 256 15.30 -26.30 6.57
N ASP A 257 16.08 -25.90 7.58
CA ASP A 257 16.23 -26.59 8.86
C ASP A 257 15.89 -25.73 10.10
N ALA A 258 15.68 -24.42 9.94
CA ALA A 258 15.37 -23.52 11.05
C ALA A 258 14.43 -22.37 10.64
N ILE A 259 13.67 -21.86 11.60
CA ILE A 259 12.80 -20.70 11.44
C ILE A 259 13.00 -19.75 12.63
N THR A 260 13.19 -18.46 12.35
CA THR A 260 13.37 -17.42 13.37
C THR A 260 12.21 -16.43 13.30
N PHE A 261 11.46 -16.34 14.39
CA PHE A 261 10.30 -15.46 14.57
C PHE A 261 10.74 -14.02 14.89
N ALA A 262 9.84 -13.05 14.68
CA ALA A 262 10.09 -11.62 14.94
C ALA A 262 10.45 -11.30 16.40
N ASP A 263 10.01 -12.13 17.35
CA ASP A 263 10.34 -12.01 18.78
C ASP A 263 11.76 -12.53 19.11
N GLY A 264 12.48 -13.07 18.12
CA GLY A 264 13.81 -13.65 18.27
C GLY A 264 13.80 -15.13 18.65
N THR A 265 12.63 -15.76 18.80
CA THR A 265 12.51 -17.20 19.01
C THR A 265 12.96 -17.93 17.75
N THR A 266 13.84 -18.94 17.88
CA THR A 266 14.27 -19.78 16.76
C THR A 266 13.83 -21.21 16.99
N ALA A 267 13.18 -21.84 16.02
CA ALA A 267 12.80 -23.25 16.05
C ALA A 267 13.58 -24.02 14.99
N LYS A 268 14.16 -25.17 15.35
CA LYS A 268 14.81 -26.08 14.41
C LYS A 268 13.90 -27.25 14.08
N GLY A 269 13.78 -27.54 12.79
CA GLY A 269 12.89 -28.54 12.23
C GLY A 269 13.13 -28.69 10.73
N LYS A 270 12.07 -28.81 9.94
CA LYS A 270 12.12 -29.00 8.50
C LYS A 270 11.07 -28.14 7.80
N LEU A 271 11.48 -27.47 6.73
CA LEU A 271 10.57 -26.75 5.85
C LEU A 271 9.70 -27.76 5.06
N ILE A 272 8.37 -27.66 5.23
CA ILE A 272 7.40 -28.57 4.60
C ILE A 272 6.83 -27.96 3.32
N ASP A 273 6.43 -26.69 3.37
CA ASP A 273 5.80 -25.98 2.25
C ASP A 273 6.19 -24.50 2.29
N ASP A 274 6.68 -24.00 1.17
CA ASP A 274 7.09 -22.60 0.99
C ASP A 274 6.63 -22.09 -0.39
N LYS A 275 5.38 -22.42 -0.71
CA LYS A 275 4.74 -22.06 -1.98
C LYS A 275 3.78 -20.91 -1.79
N MET A 276 3.69 -20.06 -2.80
CA MET A 276 2.82 -18.89 -2.85
C MET A 276 1.79 -19.10 -3.95
N THR A 277 0.49 -19.08 -3.60
CA THR A 277 -0.59 -19.18 -4.59
C THR A 277 -1.04 -17.79 -5.00
N LEU A 278 -0.81 -17.43 -6.26
CA LEU A 278 -1.22 -16.15 -6.84
C LEU A 278 -2.29 -16.40 -7.92
N THR A 279 -3.43 -15.75 -7.80
CA THR A 279 -4.40 -15.64 -8.90
C THR A 279 -3.90 -14.55 -9.84
N VAL A 280 -3.34 -14.93 -11.00
CA VAL A 280 -2.66 -14.01 -11.91
C VAL A 280 -3.66 -13.26 -12.79
N ASP A 281 -3.57 -11.94 -12.84
CA ASP A 281 -4.37 -11.08 -13.73
C ASP A 281 -3.54 -10.31 -14.76
N GLY A 282 -2.22 -10.39 -14.66
CA GLY A 282 -1.32 -9.75 -15.60
C GLY A 282 0.10 -10.29 -15.57
N VAL A 283 0.77 -10.22 -16.71
CA VAL A 283 2.15 -10.65 -16.91
C VAL A 283 2.90 -9.56 -17.65
N ASP A 284 3.97 -9.03 -17.04
CA ASP A 284 4.86 -8.04 -17.63
C ASP A 284 6.24 -8.63 -17.86
N THR A 285 6.61 -8.78 -19.12
CA THR A 285 7.91 -9.34 -19.53
C THR A 285 8.89 -8.27 -20.00
N ARG A 286 8.57 -6.98 -19.90
CA ARG A 286 9.42 -5.90 -20.44
C ARG A 286 10.81 -5.83 -19.79
N SER A 287 10.92 -6.30 -18.54
CA SER A 287 12.19 -6.34 -17.81
C SER A 287 13.01 -7.62 -18.07
N VAL A 288 12.53 -8.51 -18.95
CA VAL A 288 13.20 -9.77 -19.29
C VAL A 288 13.95 -9.62 -20.62
N PRO A 289 15.21 -10.06 -20.73
CA PRO A 289 15.97 -9.99 -21.99
C PRO A 289 15.33 -10.76 -23.16
N ASP A 290 14.70 -11.90 -22.85
CA ASP A 290 13.97 -12.73 -23.82
C ASP A 290 12.59 -13.09 -23.25
N ALA A 291 11.58 -12.34 -23.66
CA ALA A 291 10.22 -12.46 -23.16
C ALA A 291 9.60 -13.84 -23.41
N GLU A 292 9.99 -14.55 -24.47
CA GLU A 292 9.46 -15.89 -24.79
C GLU A 292 10.06 -17.00 -23.92
N LYS A 293 11.20 -16.72 -23.29
CA LYS A 293 11.87 -17.60 -22.33
C LYS A 293 11.60 -17.22 -20.88
N SER A 294 10.67 -16.30 -20.65
CA SER A 294 10.22 -15.95 -19.30
C SER A 294 9.79 -17.20 -18.52
N LEU A 295 10.16 -17.22 -17.24
CA LEU A 295 9.75 -18.23 -16.28
C LEU A 295 8.23 -18.34 -16.20
N ALA A 296 7.49 -17.25 -16.41
CA ALA A 296 6.01 -17.25 -16.37
C ALA A 296 5.39 -18.31 -17.29
N TRP A 297 6.06 -18.63 -18.40
CA TRP A 297 5.61 -19.59 -19.41
C TRP A 297 5.98 -21.05 -19.10
N ASN A 298 6.68 -21.31 -18.00
CA ASN A 298 6.96 -22.66 -17.55
C ASN A 298 5.63 -23.42 -17.32
N SER A 299 5.60 -24.72 -17.64
CA SER A 299 4.42 -25.58 -17.44
C SER A 299 3.97 -25.66 -15.98
N GLN A 300 4.87 -25.37 -15.04
CA GLN A 300 4.56 -25.24 -13.62
C GLN A 300 3.73 -23.98 -13.28
N TYR A 301 3.78 -22.96 -14.12
CA TYR A 301 3.11 -21.67 -13.91
C TYR A 301 1.95 -21.49 -14.89
N LEU A 302 2.08 -20.63 -15.91
CA LEU A 302 1.02 -20.43 -16.90
C LEU A 302 1.12 -21.43 -18.07
N GLY A 303 2.32 -21.95 -18.34
CA GLY A 303 2.53 -22.94 -19.39
C GLY A 303 2.38 -22.42 -20.82
N GLU A 304 2.36 -23.36 -21.76
CA GLU A 304 2.48 -23.08 -23.19
C GLU A 304 1.24 -22.42 -23.82
N GLY A 305 0.05 -22.71 -23.29
CA GLY A 305 -1.19 -22.10 -23.79
C GLY A 305 -1.20 -20.56 -23.62
N TRP A 306 -0.78 -20.09 -22.45
CA TRP A 306 -0.64 -18.66 -22.19
C TRP A 306 0.56 -18.04 -22.92
N LYS A 307 1.65 -18.79 -23.12
CA LYS A 307 2.77 -18.35 -23.97
C LYS A 307 2.33 -18.07 -25.41
N LYS A 308 1.51 -18.95 -25.99
CA LYS A 308 0.96 -18.74 -27.34
C LYS A 308 0.07 -17.49 -27.39
N ALA A 309 -0.81 -17.30 -26.41
CA ALA A 309 -1.65 -16.11 -26.31
C ALA A 309 -0.81 -14.82 -26.19
N PHE A 310 0.27 -14.86 -25.41
CA PHE A 310 1.23 -13.76 -25.30
C PHE A 310 1.89 -13.43 -26.63
N ILE A 311 2.43 -14.44 -27.33
CA ILE A 311 3.10 -14.25 -28.64
C ILE A 311 2.12 -13.68 -29.67
N ALA A 312 0.91 -14.23 -29.75
CA ALA A 312 -0.12 -13.75 -30.68
C ALA A 312 -0.43 -12.26 -30.45
N LYS A 313 -0.67 -11.86 -29.18
CA LYS A 313 -0.92 -10.47 -28.81
C LYS A 313 0.27 -9.56 -29.14
N ARG A 314 1.49 -10.00 -28.84
CA ARG A 314 2.71 -9.24 -29.13
C ARG A 314 2.85 -8.98 -30.63
N ASP A 315 2.67 -10.02 -31.43
CA ASP A 315 2.84 -9.96 -32.88
C ASP A 315 1.76 -9.09 -33.53
N GLU A 316 0.52 -9.16 -33.03
CA GLU A 316 -0.59 -8.24 -33.39
C GLU A 316 -0.23 -6.78 -33.06
N ALA A 317 0.17 -6.48 -31.82
CA ALA A 317 0.59 -5.13 -31.43
C ALA A 317 1.79 -4.61 -32.25
N GLN A 318 2.70 -5.50 -32.66
CA GLN A 318 3.81 -5.14 -33.55
C GLN A 318 3.36 -4.86 -34.98
N ALA A 319 2.39 -5.59 -35.50
CA ALA A 319 1.82 -5.35 -36.81
C ALA A 319 1.05 -4.02 -36.84
N GLU A 320 0.16 -3.79 -35.87
CA GLU A 320 -0.62 -2.56 -35.74
C GLU A 320 0.27 -1.32 -35.60
N PHE A 321 1.33 -1.41 -34.80
CA PHE A 321 2.26 -0.29 -34.61
C PHE A 321 3.02 0.03 -35.90
N LYS A 322 3.45 -0.98 -36.66
CA LYS A 322 4.14 -0.77 -37.95
C LYS A 322 3.19 -0.18 -39.00
N GLU A 323 1.92 -0.55 -38.97
CA GLU A 323 0.89 0.00 -39.85
C GLU A 323 0.63 1.49 -39.55
N HIS A 324 0.40 1.84 -38.28
CA HIS A 324 0.12 3.22 -37.89
C HIS A 324 1.35 4.13 -37.88
N TYR A 325 2.54 3.57 -37.61
CA TYR A 325 3.79 4.32 -37.43
C TYR A 325 4.98 3.70 -38.19
N PRO A 326 4.96 3.65 -39.53
CA PRO A 326 5.95 2.94 -40.34
C PRO A 326 7.39 3.47 -40.18
N ASN A 327 7.55 4.75 -39.81
CA ASN A 327 8.86 5.40 -39.67
C ASN A 327 9.34 5.51 -38.21
N ARG A 328 8.62 4.93 -37.24
CA ARG A 328 9.02 4.98 -35.82
C ARG A 328 9.64 3.66 -35.38
N ASP A 329 10.67 3.76 -34.56
CA ASP A 329 11.30 2.61 -33.91
C ASP A 329 10.37 2.07 -32.81
N PRO A 330 9.87 0.81 -32.92
CA PRO A 330 9.02 0.20 -31.91
C PRO A 330 9.69 0.07 -30.54
N GLN A 331 11.02 -0.05 -30.49
CA GLN A 331 11.76 -0.17 -29.23
C GLN A 331 11.79 1.13 -28.43
N LYS A 332 11.62 2.27 -29.10
CA LYS A 332 11.62 3.60 -28.45
C LYS A 332 10.23 4.05 -28.01
N SER A 333 9.17 3.34 -28.42
CA SER A 333 7.80 3.66 -28.06
C SER A 333 7.39 2.95 -26.78
N ALA A 334 7.33 3.68 -25.66
CA ALA A 334 6.92 3.13 -24.37
C ALA A 334 5.52 2.50 -24.41
N THR A 335 4.58 3.11 -25.16
CA THR A 335 3.22 2.60 -25.35
C THR A 335 3.24 1.24 -26.06
N HIS A 336 4.00 1.14 -27.16
CA HIS A 336 4.11 -0.11 -27.90
C HIS A 336 4.80 -1.20 -27.10
N GLN A 337 5.92 -0.88 -26.44
CA GLN A 337 6.61 -1.82 -25.56
C GLN A 337 5.66 -2.36 -24.48
N LYS A 338 4.75 -1.53 -23.97
CA LYS A 338 3.74 -1.97 -23.02
C LYS A 338 2.69 -2.87 -23.67
N GLU A 339 2.09 -2.49 -24.79
CA GLU A 339 1.05 -3.30 -25.44
C GLU A 339 1.57 -4.67 -25.90
N ALA A 340 2.81 -4.70 -26.39
CA ALA A 340 3.44 -5.91 -26.92
C ALA A 340 3.95 -6.85 -25.81
N PHE A 341 4.43 -6.34 -24.68
CA PHE A 341 5.10 -7.13 -23.64
C PHE A 341 4.37 -7.17 -22.29
N TYR A 342 3.13 -6.66 -22.23
CA TYR A 342 2.24 -6.80 -21.10
C TYR A 342 0.96 -7.55 -21.51
N LEU A 343 0.71 -8.71 -20.89
CA LEU A 343 -0.50 -9.50 -21.09
C LEU A 343 -1.48 -9.26 -19.93
N HIS A 344 -2.71 -8.84 -20.24
CA HIS A 344 -3.82 -8.82 -19.28
C HIS A 344 -4.51 -10.19 -19.30
N ILE A 345 -4.84 -10.73 -18.13
CA ILE A 345 -5.51 -12.02 -17.98
C ILE A 345 -6.85 -11.80 -17.27
N HIS A 346 -7.94 -12.10 -17.97
CA HIS A 346 -9.32 -11.96 -17.48
C HIS A 346 -10.07 -13.29 -17.40
N SER A 347 -9.39 -14.41 -17.67
CA SER A 347 -9.97 -15.76 -17.66
C SER A 347 -9.01 -16.77 -17.06
N ALA A 348 -9.55 -17.83 -16.47
CA ALA A 348 -8.74 -18.92 -15.92
C ALA A 348 -8.04 -19.76 -17.02
N THR A 349 -8.58 -19.78 -18.23
CA THR A 349 -8.03 -20.50 -19.37
C THR A 349 -7.53 -19.54 -20.45
N PRO A 350 -6.49 -19.91 -21.21
CA PRO A 350 -6.03 -19.10 -22.33
C PRO A 350 -7.12 -18.97 -23.40
N PRO A 351 -7.16 -17.83 -24.13
CA PRO A 351 -8.10 -17.65 -25.24
C PRO A 351 -7.88 -18.73 -26.32
N ALA A 352 -8.97 -19.17 -26.96
CA ALA A 352 -8.92 -20.13 -28.05
C ALA A 352 -8.06 -19.60 -29.21
N GLU A 353 -7.32 -20.47 -29.89
CA GLU A 353 -6.50 -20.11 -31.05
C GLU A 353 -7.41 -19.43 -32.12
N GLY A 354 -7.13 -18.15 -32.42
CA GLY A 354 -7.87 -17.36 -33.41
C GLY A 354 -9.03 -16.50 -32.87
N ALA A 355 -9.17 -16.35 -31.54
CA ALA A 355 -10.07 -15.35 -30.96
C ALA A 355 -9.49 -13.93 -31.17
N HIS A 356 -9.69 -13.39 -32.37
CA HIS A 356 -9.49 -11.98 -32.68
C HIS A 356 -10.72 -11.20 -32.21
N GLY A 357 -10.53 -10.13 -31.45
CA GLY A 357 -11.63 -9.24 -31.09
C GLY A 357 -11.37 -8.38 -29.88
N ASP A 358 -10.86 -7.18 -30.15
CA ASP A 358 -11.14 -5.90 -29.50
C ASP A 358 -11.02 -5.81 -27.97
N GLY A 359 -10.16 -4.87 -27.55
CA GLY A 359 -10.03 -4.37 -26.17
C GLY A 359 -11.29 -3.72 -25.57
N HIS A 360 -12.49 -4.03 -26.09
CA HIS A 360 -13.77 -3.70 -25.50
C HIS A 360 -14.76 -4.86 -25.68
N ALA A 361 -14.94 -5.63 -24.60
CA ALA A 361 -16.07 -6.51 -24.29
C ALA A 361 -16.32 -7.72 -25.21
N ALA A 362 -15.89 -8.89 -24.72
CA ALA A 362 -16.72 -10.07 -24.77
C ALA A 362 -17.10 -10.46 -23.33
N GLU A 363 -18.13 -9.81 -22.79
CA GLU A 363 -19.01 -10.48 -21.82
C GLU A 363 -19.61 -11.69 -22.54
N ALA A 364 -18.95 -12.84 -22.42
CA ALA A 364 -19.61 -14.09 -22.63
C ALA A 364 -20.74 -14.14 -21.58
N LYS A 365 -21.98 -13.92 -22.03
CA LYS A 365 -23.19 -14.28 -21.29
C LYS A 365 -23.09 -15.77 -20.93
N ALA A 366 -22.52 -16.07 -19.77
CA ALA A 366 -22.76 -17.31 -19.09
C ALA A 366 -24.24 -17.28 -18.69
N GLU A 367 -24.97 -18.29 -19.13
CA GLU A 367 -26.39 -18.49 -18.82
C GLU A 367 -26.65 -18.35 -17.32
N HIS A 368 -27.82 -17.77 -17.02
CA HIS A 368 -28.38 -17.65 -15.68
C HIS A 368 -28.27 -18.96 -14.89
N GLY A 369 -27.31 -19.03 -13.98
CA GLY A 369 -27.27 -19.93 -12.84
C GLY A 369 -27.18 -19.09 -11.58
N GLU A 370 -28.22 -19.10 -10.76
CA GLU A 370 -28.31 -18.40 -9.50
C GLU A 370 -27.17 -18.79 -8.54
N SER A 371 -26.25 -17.87 -8.26
CA SER A 371 -25.54 -17.84 -6.97
C SER A 371 -25.02 -16.44 -6.70
N HIS A 372 -25.61 -15.77 -5.70
CA HIS A 372 -25.15 -14.51 -5.15
C HIS A 372 -23.84 -14.74 -4.38
N ASP A 373 -22.70 -14.63 -5.04
CA ASP A 373 -21.37 -14.44 -4.43
C ASP A 373 -20.48 -13.66 -5.41
N ALA A 374 -20.73 -12.35 -5.51
CA ALA A 374 -20.00 -11.45 -6.40
C ALA A 374 -18.61 -11.13 -5.80
N HIS A 375 -17.56 -11.41 -6.59
CA HIS A 375 -16.12 -10.99 -6.50
C HIS A 375 -15.10 -12.14 -6.60
N ALA A 376 -15.45 -13.28 -7.20
CA ALA A 376 -14.49 -14.38 -7.43
C ALA A 376 -13.52 -14.09 -8.60
N ALA A 377 -12.24 -13.97 -8.24
CA ALA A 377 -11.03 -14.12 -9.05
C ALA A 377 -11.19 -14.79 -10.44
N HIS A 378 -11.02 -14.03 -11.52
CA HIS A 378 -11.11 -14.53 -12.89
C HIS A 378 -9.77 -14.91 -13.55
N GLY A 379 -8.68 -15.07 -12.78
CA GLY A 379 -7.34 -15.43 -13.30
C GLY A 379 -6.92 -16.88 -13.02
N PRO A 380 -5.92 -17.43 -13.74
CA PRO A 380 -5.34 -18.72 -13.42
C PRO A 380 -4.62 -18.66 -12.06
N LYS A 381 -4.90 -19.65 -11.21
CA LYS A 381 -4.18 -19.83 -9.94
C LYS A 381 -2.82 -20.48 -10.22
N VAL A 382 -1.75 -19.74 -9.93
CA VAL A 382 -0.37 -20.17 -10.11
C VAL A 382 0.29 -20.38 -8.75
N VAL A 383 0.92 -21.55 -8.57
CA VAL A 383 1.65 -21.89 -7.35
C VAL A 383 3.13 -21.64 -7.58
N LEU A 384 3.62 -20.51 -7.08
CA LEU A 384 5.01 -20.05 -7.20
C LEU A 384 5.89 -20.67 -6.13
N GLU A 385 7.08 -21.13 -6.52
CA GLU A 385 8.09 -21.58 -5.56
C GLU A 385 8.95 -20.42 -5.08
N LYS A 386 9.34 -20.42 -3.80
CA LYS A 386 10.19 -19.38 -3.22
C LYS A 386 11.48 -19.11 -4.01
N LYS A 387 12.10 -20.15 -4.56
CA LYS A 387 13.35 -20.06 -5.32
C LYS A 387 13.22 -19.19 -6.58
N ASP A 388 12.02 -19.10 -7.13
CA ASP A 388 11.72 -18.37 -8.36
C ASP A 388 11.16 -16.97 -8.07
N ILE A 389 10.92 -16.63 -6.80
CA ILE A 389 10.44 -15.31 -6.36
C ILE A 389 11.64 -14.47 -5.91
N ALA A 390 11.98 -13.45 -6.70
CA ALA A 390 12.99 -12.46 -6.31
C ALA A 390 12.43 -11.49 -5.26
N PHE A 391 11.22 -10.98 -5.49
CA PHE A 391 10.56 -10.02 -4.60
C PHE A 391 9.05 -10.08 -4.81
N TYR A 392 8.27 -9.84 -3.77
CA TYR A 392 6.85 -9.59 -3.90
C TYR A 392 6.42 -8.44 -3.00
N SER A 393 5.49 -7.63 -3.46
CA SER A 393 4.87 -6.58 -2.67
C SER A 393 3.42 -6.39 -3.05
N ASN A 394 2.61 -6.00 -2.08
CA ASN A 394 1.34 -5.35 -2.41
C ASN A 394 1.58 -3.92 -2.85
N TYR A 395 0.56 -3.31 -3.46
CA TYR A 395 0.57 -1.91 -3.83
C TYR A 395 0.38 -1.00 -2.61
N THR A 396 1.29 -1.11 -1.66
CA THR A 396 1.37 -0.26 -0.47
C THR A 396 2.52 0.72 -0.55
N PRO A 397 2.40 1.88 0.12
CA PRO A 397 3.47 2.88 0.21
C PRO A 397 4.80 2.33 0.74
N LYS A 398 4.75 1.31 1.60
CA LYS A 398 5.94 0.82 2.32
C LYS A 398 6.89 0.04 1.40
N LEU A 399 6.34 -0.64 0.39
CA LEU A 399 7.08 -1.65 -0.37
C LEU A 399 7.22 -1.29 -1.86
N ASN A 400 6.61 -0.18 -2.31
CA ASN A 400 6.70 0.25 -3.71
C ASN A 400 6.78 1.77 -3.80
N THR A 401 7.86 2.27 -4.41
CA THR A 401 8.15 3.70 -4.54
C THR A 401 7.10 4.46 -5.34
N TYR A 402 6.54 3.87 -6.40
CA TYR A 402 5.45 4.49 -7.14
C TYR A 402 4.21 4.67 -6.28
N TYR A 403 3.78 3.61 -5.59
CA TYR A 403 2.61 3.69 -4.73
C TYR A 403 2.86 4.63 -3.55
N ALA A 404 4.08 4.71 -3.03
CA ALA A 404 4.45 5.68 -2.01
C ALA A 404 4.18 7.12 -2.44
N ILE A 405 4.69 7.53 -3.61
CA ILE A 405 4.47 8.89 -4.12
C ILE A 405 3.01 9.10 -4.57
N TYR A 406 2.37 8.09 -5.16
CA TYR A 406 0.95 8.10 -5.55
C TYR A 406 0.05 8.37 -4.33
N PHE A 407 0.17 7.58 -3.25
CA PHE A 407 -0.64 7.73 -2.05
C PHE A 407 -0.32 9.03 -1.31
N THR A 408 0.93 9.50 -1.36
CA THR A 408 1.31 10.79 -0.77
C THR A 408 0.63 11.95 -1.50
N LEU A 409 0.76 12.00 -2.83
CA LEU A 409 0.17 13.05 -3.68
C LEU A 409 -1.36 13.05 -3.60
N THR A 410 -1.99 11.89 -3.83
CA THR A 410 -3.45 11.77 -3.87
C THR A 410 -4.07 11.83 -2.48
N GLY A 411 -3.39 11.31 -1.45
CA GLY A 411 -3.85 11.38 -0.06
C GLY A 411 -3.80 12.80 0.50
N LEU A 412 -2.72 13.54 0.22
CA LEU A 412 -2.65 14.95 0.59
C LEU A 412 -3.73 15.77 -0.12
N HIS A 413 -3.92 15.55 -1.42
CA HIS A 413 -5.02 16.19 -2.15
C HIS A 413 -6.39 15.82 -1.57
N GLY A 414 -6.63 14.54 -1.24
CA GLY A 414 -7.86 14.09 -0.58
C GLY A 414 -8.11 14.80 0.76
N LEU A 415 -7.05 15.03 1.55
CA LEU A 415 -7.14 15.83 2.78
C LEU A 415 -7.62 17.26 2.49
N HIS A 416 -7.13 17.88 1.42
CA HIS A 416 -7.57 19.21 1.01
C HIS A 416 -9.04 19.22 0.57
N VAL A 417 -9.49 18.22 -0.19
CA VAL A 417 -10.90 18.05 -0.58
C VAL A 417 -11.78 17.96 0.66
N VAL A 418 -11.40 17.14 1.64
CA VAL A 418 -12.13 16.99 2.91
C VAL A 418 -12.15 18.30 3.69
N ALA A 419 -11.01 18.98 3.84
CA ALA A 419 -10.94 20.27 4.54
C ALA A 419 -11.83 21.34 3.87
N GLY A 420 -11.79 21.44 2.55
CA GLY A 420 -12.67 22.33 1.80
C GLY A 420 -14.14 21.98 1.99
N ALA A 421 -14.49 20.68 1.95
CA ALA A 421 -15.87 20.23 2.06
C ALA A 421 -16.43 20.53 3.45
N LEU A 422 -15.61 20.42 4.51
CA LEU A 422 -15.97 20.82 5.87
C LEU A 422 -16.24 22.33 5.95
N VAL A 423 -15.41 23.17 5.32
CA VAL A 423 -15.62 24.64 5.29
C VAL A 423 -16.91 25.00 4.52
N LEU A 424 -17.16 24.39 3.37
CA LEU A 424 -18.39 24.61 2.60
C LEU A 424 -19.63 24.11 3.35
N THR A 425 -19.53 22.96 4.03
CA THR A 425 -20.60 22.45 4.89
C THR A 425 -20.88 23.39 6.06
N TYR A 426 -19.84 23.98 6.64
CA TYR A 426 -19.99 24.99 7.68
C TYR A 426 -20.79 26.20 7.18
N PHE A 427 -20.48 26.72 5.98
CA PHE A 427 -21.24 27.81 5.35
C PHE A 427 -22.71 27.44 5.07
N LEU A 428 -22.96 26.19 4.68
CA LEU A 428 -24.31 25.69 4.40
C LEU A 428 -25.18 25.62 5.67
N LEU A 429 -24.62 25.16 6.79
CA LEU A 429 -25.37 24.83 8.01
C LEU A 429 -25.44 25.98 9.02
N PHE A 430 -24.36 26.73 9.22
CA PHE A 430 -24.23 27.62 10.38
C PHE A 430 -24.37 29.12 10.08
N ASP A 431 -24.20 29.54 8.82
CA ASP A 431 -24.24 30.97 8.47
C ASP A 431 -25.66 31.53 8.27
N GLY A 432 -26.72 30.81 8.67
CA GLY A 432 -28.11 31.25 8.54
C GLY A 432 -28.45 32.59 9.25
N LYS A 433 -27.72 32.94 10.32
CA LYS A 433 -27.83 34.26 10.99
C LYS A 433 -27.07 35.35 10.23
N MET A 434 -25.87 35.06 9.75
CA MET A 434 -25.04 36.02 8.99
C MET A 434 -25.66 36.34 7.63
N LEU A 435 -26.30 35.35 7.02
CA LEU A 435 -27.08 35.50 5.79
C LEU A 435 -28.18 36.57 5.87
N ARG A 436 -28.78 36.76 7.07
CA ARG A 436 -29.85 37.75 7.30
C ARG A 436 -29.30 39.12 7.70
N ASN A 437 -28.21 39.15 8.47
CA ASN A 437 -27.70 40.37 9.09
C ASN A 437 -26.59 41.05 8.29
N ASP A 438 -25.75 40.29 7.59
CA ASP A 438 -24.59 40.79 6.85
C ASP A 438 -24.23 39.86 5.66
N PRO A 439 -25.05 39.86 4.58
CA PRO A 439 -24.85 38.98 3.44
C PRO A 439 -23.59 39.30 2.63
N GLU A 440 -23.09 40.54 2.69
CA GLU A 440 -21.88 40.93 1.96
C GLU A 440 -20.64 40.31 2.59
N ARG A 441 -20.53 40.35 3.92
CA ARG A 441 -19.46 39.68 4.65
C ARG A 441 -19.47 38.17 4.41
N LEU A 442 -20.65 37.55 4.38
CA LEU A 442 -20.77 36.13 4.04
C LEU A 442 -20.30 35.86 2.61
N ALA A 443 -20.69 36.70 1.65
CA ALA A 443 -20.25 36.55 0.26
C ALA A 443 -18.72 36.64 0.12
N ASN A 444 -18.06 37.52 0.89
CA ASN A 444 -16.60 37.59 0.91
C ASN A 444 -15.96 36.34 1.54
N ARG A 445 -16.56 35.77 2.59
CA ARG A 445 -16.09 34.50 3.20
C ARG A 445 -16.26 33.31 2.26
N VAL A 446 -17.41 33.21 1.60
CA VAL A 446 -17.71 32.19 0.59
C VAL A 446 -16.77 32.34 -0.61
N GLU A 447 -16.44 33.57 -1.02
CA GLU A 447 -15.44 33.81 -2.08
C GLU A 447 -14.07 33.25 -1.68
N VAL A 448 -13.60 33.53 -0.46
CA VAL A 448 -12.32 33.03 0.05
C VAL A 448 -12.31 31.50 0.15
N GLY A 449 -13.39 30.89 0.66
CA GLY A 449 -13.53 29.44 0.67
C GLY A 449 -13.63 28.84 -0.75
N GLY A 450 -14.24 29.57 -1.68
CA GLY A 450 -14.32 29.20 -3.09
C GLY A 450 -12.96 29.24 -3.79
N LEU A 451 -12.12 30.24 -3.50
CA LEU A 451 -10.74 30.30 -4.01
C LEU A 451 -9.93 29.09 -3.55
N PHE A 452 -10.08 28.67 -2.30
CA PHE A 452 -9.49 27.41 -1.81
C PHE A 452 -10.01 26.21 -2.60
N TRP A 453 -11.33 26.12 -2.80
CA TRP A 453 -11.94 25.01 -3.55
C TRP A 453 -11.46 24.94 -5.00
N HIS A 454 -11.42 26.06 -5.71
CA HIS A 454 -10.90 26.14 -7.08
C HIS A 454 -9.43 25.70 -7.17
N PHE A 455 -8.63 25.99 -6.13
CA PHE A 455 -7.25 25.52 -6.09
C PHE A 455 -7.17 23.99 -5.92
N VAL A 456 -8.03 23.39 -5.09
CA VAL A 456 -8.13 21.93 -4.97
C VAL A 456 -8.38 21.31 -6.36
N ASP A 457 -9.34 21.84 -7.11
CA ASP A 457 -9.63 21.37 -8.47
C ASP A 457 -8.43 21.53 -9.42
N LEU A 458 -7.75 22.68 -9.35
CA LEU A 458 -6.56 22.96 -10.17
C LEU A 458 -5.45 21.93 -9.92
N VAL A 459 -5.17 21.60 -8.66
CA VAL A 459 -4.17 20.58 -8.31
C VAL A 459 -4.54 19.23 -8.94
N TRP A 460 -5.83 18.87 -8.97
CA TRP A 460 -6.29 17.62 -9.58
C TRP A 460 -6.07 17.58 -11.10
N ILE A 461 -6.27 18.70 -11.80
CA ILE A 461 -6.03 18.82 -13.24
C ILE A 461 -4.59 18.47 -13.62
N PHE A 462 -3.62 18.71 -12.72
CA PHE A 462 -2.23 18.28 -12.92
C PHE A 462 -1.98 16.86 -12.42
N LEU A 463 -2.57 16.45 -11.29
CA LEU A 463 -2.42 15.11 -10.74
C LEU A 463 -2.92 14.02 -11.69
N PHE A 464 -4.07 14.22 -12.32
CA PHE A 464 -4.68 13.22 -13.19
C PHE A 464 -3.76 12.85 -14.37
N PRO A 465 -3.29 13.79 -15.22
CA PRO A 465 -2.33 13.45 -16.28
C PRO A 465 -1.02 12.90 -15.73
N LEU A 466 -0.50 13.45 -14.65
CA LEU A 466 0.78 13.05 -14.08
C LEU A 466 0.79 11.59 -13.59
N LEU A 467 -0.32 11.13 -12.99
CA LEU A 467 -0.40 9.79 -12.40
C LEU A 467 -1.08 8.76 -13.30
N TYR A 468 -2.08 9.16 -14.10
CA TYR A 468 -2.91 8.24 -14.90
C TYR A 468 -2.51 8.16 -16.37
N LEU A 469 -1.86 9.19 -16.92
CA LEU A 469 -1.55 9.25 -18.36
C LEU A 469 -0.05 9.17 -18.64
N LEU A 470 0.77 9.73 -17.74
CA LEU A 470 2.19 9.47 -17.69
C LEU A 470 2.37 8.18 -16.89
#